data_AF-A0A5B7B5Y4-F1
#
_entry.id   AF-A0A5B7B5Y4-F1
#
_cell.length_a   1.000
_cell.length_b   1.000
_cell.length_c   1.000
_cell.angle_alpha   90.00
_cell.angle_beta   90.00
_cell.angle_gamma   90.00
#
_symmetry.space_group_name_H-M   'P 1'
#
loop_
_entity.id
_entity.type
_entity.pdbx_description
1 polymer ?
#
loop_
_entity_poly.entity_id
_entity_poly.type
_entity_poly.pdbx_seq_one_letter_code
_entity_poly.pdbx_strand_id
1 'polypeptide(L)'
;MLAMGSPSGVRTSTSCNALLRELQQIWNDIGESEVDKDRMLLELERDCLEVYRRKVDEAANAKARLHQSVAAKEAELATLMAAIGELNLHSPIQTEKKATSLKEQLALVSPLVEDLKVKKEERLKQFADIKAQIEKINGEISGYGHLINAAGSLNLEEQDLSLRKLTEYQTHLHTLQKEKSERLHKILEYVNEVHSLCGVLGLDFGKTVSDVHPSLHGTSLEQTTNISDRTLEGLEQAILRLKTERKVRFQELKDIVASLFELWNLMDSTNEEKHNFSRVTSILGSSELEIVEPGALSMEILKQASAEVERLTKLKASRMKELVMKRRSELEDICCKIHIEPDPSTAAEKSNAMIDSGLVDPSELLANIESQINKVKAEALSRKEIMDRIERWLFACDEENWLEDYSQDENRYSAGRGAHINLKRAERARITVNKIPAIVDNLINKTLAWEDEKKKLFLYDGVRLVSILEDYKLTRQQKDEEKKRYKDQKKHQDLLLTEKEAIYGSKPSPRRSNSYRKTNGYRTNGNGSMTPTPRRNSIGSATPELLTPRSYSGRQNGYFKEMRRLSTAPLNFVAITDTISFSSVYGSEPGSPPQG
;
A
#
# COMPACT_ATOMS: atom_id res chain seq x y z
N MET A 1 57.17 -65.79 -42.38
CA MET A 1 57.71 -67.13 -42.70
C MET A 1 56.69 -67.88 -43.55
N LEU A 2 56.88 -67.86 -44.87
CA LEU A 2 56.32 -68.84 -45.81
C LEU A 2 57.44 -69.12 -46.80
N ALA A 3 57.85 -70.37 -46.86
CA ALA A 3 58.99 -70.84 -47.64
C ALA A 3 58.69 -70.71 -49.13
N MET A 4 59.39 -69.80 -49.81
CA MET A 4 59.47 -69.81 -51.27
C MET A 4 60.60 -70.75 -51.66
N GLY A 5 60.22 -71.97 -52.02
CA GLY A 5 61.12 -72.97 -52.56
C GLY A 5 61.86 -72.43 -53.78
N SER A 6 63.17 -72.65 -53.80
CA SER A 6 63.98 -72.56 -55.00
C SER A 6 63.32 -73.40 -56.11
N PRO A 7 63.11 -72.86 -57.32
CA PRO A 7 62.93 -73.73 -58.46
C PRO A 7 64.28 -74.41 -58.68
N SER A 8 64.33 -75.68 -58.30
CA SER A 8 65.34 -76.63 -58.75
C SER A 8 65.38 -76.56 -60.27
N GLY A 9 66.35 -75.81 -60.81
CA GLY A 9 66.65 -75.81 -62.22
C GLY A 9 67.01 -77.25 -62.61
N VAL A 10 66.10 -77.91 -63.32
CA VAL A 10 66.39 -79.14 -64.04
C VAL A 10 67.47 -78.77 -65.06
N ARG A 11 68.73 -78.97 -64.69
CA ARG A 11 69.87 -78.84 -65.60
C ARG A 11 69.81 -80.00 -66.58
N THR A 12 69.12 -79.82 -67.70
CA THR A 12 69.45 -80.55 -68.92
C THR A 12 70.83 -80.07 -69.35
N SER A 13 71.89 -80.71 -68.85
CA SER A 13 73.27 -80.32 -69.12
C SER A 13 73.73 -80.79 -70.50
N THR A 14 73.09 -80.33 -71.56
CA THR A 14 73.76 -80.11 -72.84
C THR A 14 74.40 -78.73 -72.74
N SER A 15 75.69 -78.69 -72.38
CA SER A 15 76.47 -77.45 -72.37
C SER A 15 76.51 -76.88 -73.79
N CYS A 16 76.45 -75.55 -73.95
CA CYS A 16 76.57 -74.91 -75.27
C CYS A 16 77.81 -75.42 -76.03
N ASN A 17 78.89 -75.77 -75.32
CA ASN A 17 80.12 -76.31 -75.89
C ASN A 17 80.01 -77.78 -76.37
N ALA A 18 79.00 -78.52 -75.91
CA ALA A 18 78.69 -79.86 -76.42
C ALA A 18 77.88 -79.75 -77.72
N LEU A 19 76.85 -78.90 -77.75
CA LEU A 19 76.04 -78.64 -78.95
C LEU A 19 76.85 -77.98 -80.07
N LEU A 20 77.78 -77.08 -79.75
CA LEU A 20 78.70 -76.49 -80.73
C LEU A 20 79.65 -77.55 -81.34
N ARG A 21 80.13 -78.51 -80.54
CA ARG A 21 80.98 -79.60 -81.04
C ARG A 21 80.21 -80.57 -81.94
N GLU A 22 78.97 -80.88 -81.59
CA GLU A 22 78.06 -81.67 -82.44
C GLU A 22 77.74 -80.93 -83.74
N LEU A 23 77.45 -79.64 -83.69
CA LEU A 23 77.21 -78.80 -84.86
C LEU A 23 78.43 -78.75 -85.78
N GLN A 24 79.63 -78.63 -85.21
CA GLN A 24 80.89 -78.61 -85.95
C GLN A 24 81.22 -79.98 -86.58
N GLN A 25 80.89 -81.08 -85.91
CA GLN A 25 80.98 -82.42 -86.50
C GLN A 25 80.01 -82.58 -87.68
N ILE A 26 78.75 -82.15 -87.53
CA ILE A 26 77.73 -82.21 -88.59
C ILE A 26 78.15 -81.37 -89.80
N TRP A 27 78.68 -80.16 -89.60
CA TRP A 27 79.20 -79.34 -90.69
C TRP A 27 80.38 -79.97 -91.44
N ASN A 28 81.25 -80.70 -90.72
CA ASN A 28 82.34 -81.46 -91.33
C ASN A 28 81.84 -82.65 -92.13
N ASP A 29 80.79 -83.33 -91.66
CA ASP A 29 80.16 -84.47 -92.35
C ASP A 29 79.40 -84.05 -93.62
N ILE A 30 78.81 -82.85 -93.64
CA ILE A 30 78.08 -82.28 -94.78
C ILE A 30 79.03 -81.67 -95.84
N GLY A 31 80.21 -81.21 -95.41
CA GLY A 31 81.18 -80.55 -96.29
C GLY A 31 80.95 -79.03 -96.46
N GLU A 32 80.41 -78.37 -95.44
CA GLU A 32 80.15 -76.93 -95.47
C GLU A 32 81.43 -76.10 -95.65
N SER A 33 81.31 -74.95 -96.33
CA SER A 33 82.45 -74.05 -96.53
C SER A 33 82.83 -73.36 -95.23
N GLU A 34 84.13 -73.11 -95.00
CA GLU A 34 84.58 -72.40 -93.79
C GLU A 34 83.92 -71.01 -93.65
N VAL A 35 83.63 -70.35 -94.77
CA VAL A 35 82.94 -69.06 -94.80
C VAL A 35 81.49 -69.16 -94.31
N ASP A 36 80.79 -70.24 -94.63
CA ASP A 36 79.40 -70.45 -94.21
C ASP A 36 79.30 -71.00 -92.77
N LYS A 37 80.27 -71.81 -92.33
CA LYS A 37 80.42 -72.18 -90.90
C LYS A 37 80.66 -70.93 -90.03
N ASP A 38 81.58 -70.05 -90.43
CA ASP A 38 81.84 -68.78 -89.75
C ASP A 38 80.60 -67.88 -89.75
N ARG A 39 79.87 -67.81 -90.87
CA ARG A 39 78.61 -67.07 -90.98
C ARG A 39 77.57 -67.60 -89.98
N MET A 40 77.31 -68.90 -89.95
CA MET A 40 76.31 -69.50 -89.06
C MET A 40 76.72 -69.40 -87.58
N LEU A 41 78.01 -69.51 -87.26
CA LEU A 41 78.53 -69.24 -85.91
C LEU A 41 78.30 -67.79 -85.49
N LEU A 42 78.56 -66.82 -86.38
CA LEU A 42 78.28 -65.41 -86.13
C LEU A 42 76.78 -65.14 -85.91
N GLU A 43 75.89 -65.84 -86.62
CA GLU A 43 74.45 -65.76 -86.39
C GLU A 43 74.04 -66.32 -85.02
N LEU A 44 74.60 -67.45 -84.63
CA LEU A 44 74.36 -68.04 -83.30
C LEU A 44 74.89 -67.14 -82.18
N GLU A 45 76.07 -66.55 -82.34
CA GLU A 45 76.63 -65.56 -81.43
C GLU A 45 75.75 -64.31 -81.33
N ARG A 46 75.26 -63.80 -82.47
CA ARG A 46 74.31 -62.68 -82.52
C ARG A 46 73.03 -62.98 -81.77
N ASP A 47 72.41 -64.14 -82.01
CA ASP A 47 71.14 -64.53 -81.40
C ASP A 47 71.31 -64.77 -79.89
N CYS A 48 72.43 -65.38 -79.47
CA CYS A 48 72.79 -65.52 -78.05
C CYS A 48 72.97 -64.14 -77.38
N LEU A 49 73.67 -63.22 -78.04
CA LEU A 49 73.87 -61.85 -77.55
C LEU A 49 72.54 -61.09 -77.42
N GLU A 50 71.59 -61.31 -78.32
CA GLU A 50 70.26 -60.69 -78.28
C GLU A 50 69.43 -61.21 -77.10
N VAL A 51 69.48 -62.52 -76.82
CA VAL A 51 68.85 -63.09 -75.62
C VAL A 51 69.47 -62.54 -74.34
N TYR A 52 70.80 -62.44 -74.27
CA TYR A 52 71.47 -61.82 -73.12
C TYR A 52 71.12 -60.34 -72.97
N ARG A 53 71.13 -59.56 -74.06
CA ARG A 53 70.71 -58.15 -74.05
C ARG A 53 69.28 -58.00 -73.54
N ARG A 54 68.33 -58.76 -74.08
CA ARG A 54 66.93 -58.75 -73.61
C ARG A 54 66.83 -59.08 -72.11
N LYS A 55 67.57 -60.07 -71.61
CA LYS A 55 67.55 -60.42 -70.17
C LYS A 55 68.18 -59.35 -69.29
N VAL A 56 69.23 -58.70 -69.77
CA VAL A 56 69.82 -57.53 -69.10
C VAL A 56 68.84 -56.36 -69.10
N ASP A 57 68.15 -56.10 -70.20
CA ASP A 57 67.15 -55.02 -70.31
C ASP A 57 65.93 -55.30 -69.43
N GLU A 58 65.41 -56.53 -69.41
CA GLU A 58 64.33 -56.95 -68.51
C GLU A 58 64.73 -56.75 -67.03
N ALA A 59 65.95 -57.14 -66.67
CA ALA A 59 66.49 -56.96 -65.32
C ALA A 59 66.73 -55.48 -64.98
N ALA A 60 67.23 -54.68 -65.92
CA ALA A 60 67.43 -53.25 -65.77
C ALA A 60 66.08 -52.52 -65.59
N ASN A 61 65.07 -52.87 -66.37
CA ASN A 61 63.70 -52.36 -66.24
C ASN A 61 63.05 -52.79 -64.92
N ALA A 62 63.26 -54.03 -64.46
CA ALA A 62 62.78 -54.47 -63.15
C ALA A 62 63.47 -53.70 -62.00
N LYS A 63 64.79 -53.47 -62.12
CA LYS A 63 65.56 -52.66 -61.17
C LYS A 63 65.07 -51.20 -61.14
N ALA A 64 64.83 -50.58 -62.29
CA ALA A 64 64.31 -49.22 -62.40
C ALA A 64 62.91 -49.09 -61.75
N ARG A 65 62.02 -50.05 -62.02
CA ARG A 65 60.69 -50.11 -61.37
C ARG A 65 60.78 -50.24 -59.85
N LEU A 66 61.70 -51.05 -59.34
CA LEU A 66 61.92 -51.17 -57.89
C LEU A 66 62.46 -49.87 -57.30
N HIS A 67 63.42 -49.21 -57.94
CA HIS A 67 63.90 -47.89 -57.51
C HIS A 67 62.76 -46.86 -57.46
N GLN A 68 61.92 -46.81 -58.50
CA GLN A 68 60.77 -45.91 -58.53
C GLN A 68 59.78 -46.22 -57.39
N SER A 69 59.50 -47.49 -57.12
CA SER A 69 58.61 -47.90 -56.03
C SER A 69 59.16 -47.54 -54.65
N VAL A 70 60.47 -47.71 -54.42
CA VAL A 70 61.12 -47.32 -53.17
C VAL A 70 61.05 -45.80 -53.01
N ALA A 71 61.42 -45.03 -54.04
CA ALA A 71 61.35 -43.57 -54.00
C ALA A 71 59.92 -43.06 -53.76
N ALA A 72 58.92 -43.68 -54.37
CA ALA A 72 57.51 -43.34 -54.15
C ALA A 72 57.07 -43.60 -52.70
N LYS A 73 57.46 -44.75 -52.12
CA LYS A 73 57.15 -45.08 -50.72
C LYS A 73 57.91 -44.22 -49.72
N GLU A 74 59.16 -43.87 -50.01
CA GLU A 74 59.95 -42.91 -49.20
C GLU A 74 59.36 -41.50 -49.25
N ALA A 75 58.87 -41.06 -50.43
CA ALA A 75 58.16 -39.79 -50.56
C ALA A 75 56.83 -39.80 -49.77
N GLU A 76 56.04 -40.88 -49.88
CA GLU A 76 54.81 -41.07 -49.10
C GLU A 76 55.11 -41.02 -47.59
N LEU A 77 56.15 -41.72 -47.13
CA LEU A 77 56.61 -41.69 -45.75
C LEU A 77 56.99 -40.28 -45.30
N ALA A 78 57.75 -39.53 -46.11
CA ALA A 78 58.14 -38.16 -45.78
C ALA A 78 56.92 -37.24 -45.65
N THR A 79 55.92 -37.37 -46.52
CA THR A 79 54.68 -36.58 -46.44
C THR A 79 53.86 -36.92 -45.18
N LEU A 80 53.76 -38.20 -44.81
CA LEU A 80 53.06 -38.64 -43.60
C LEU A 80 53.78 -38.17 -42.34
N MET A 81 55.12 -38.27 -42.30
CA MET A 81 55.91 -37.77 -41.18
C MET A 81 55.78 -36.24 -41.02
N ALA A 82 55.76 -35.49 -42.12
CA ALA A 82 55.56 -34.05 -42.08
C ALA A 82 54.16 -33.69 -41.56
N ALA A 83 53.11 -34.38 -42.03
CA ALA A 83 51.74 -34.14 -41.60
C ALA A 83 51.50 -34.49 -40.12
N ILE A 84 52.08 -35.59 -39.62
CA ILE A 84 51.95 -36.04 -38.22
C ILE A 84 52.92 -35.27 -37.29
N GLY A 85 53.95 -34.63 -37.85
CA GLY A 85 54.99 -33.94 -37.08
C GLY A 85 55.92 -34.88 -36.30
N GLU A 86 55.91 -36.19 -36.58
CA GLU A 86 56.87 -37.17 -36.04
C GLU A 86 58.17 -37.09 -36.84
N LEU A 87 59.08 -36.18 -36.46
CA LEU A 87 60.47 -36.20 -36.92
C LEU A 87 61.25 -37.22 -36.09
N ASN A 88 61.18 -38.50 -36.49
CA ASN A 88 62.12 -39.49 -35.96
C ASN A 88 63.55 -39.10 -36.43
N LEU A 89 64.32 -38.49 -35.53
CA LEU A 89 65.75 -38.19 -35.72
C LEU A 89 66.61 -39.45 -35.95
N HIS A 90 66.04 -40.63 -35.73
CA HIS A 90 66.59 -41.93 -36.11
C HIS A 90 65.68 -42.60 -37.15
N SER A 91 65.74 -42.17 -38.40
CA SER A 91 65.24 -42.99 -39.50
C SER A 91 66.18 -44.21 -39.65
N PRO A 92 65.71 -45.47 -39.57
CA PRO A 92 66.50 -46.65 -39.96
C PRO A 92 67.06 -46.53 -41.39
N ILE A 93 66.38 -45.74 -42.21
CA ILE A 93 66.68 -45.42 -43.61
C ILE A 93 68.03 -44.71 -43.79
N GLN A 94 68.48 -43.91 -42.81
CA GLN A 94 69.78 -43.23 -42.92
C GLN A 94 70.95 -44.12 -42.49
N THR A 95 70.74 -45.01 -41.53
CA THR A 95 71.78 -45.91 -41.01
C THR A 95 72.03 -47.14 -41.88
N GLU A 96 71.05 -47.57 -42.69
CA GLU A 96 71.16 -48.73 -43.59
C GLU A 96 71.43 -48.36 -45.07
N LYS A 97 71.98 -47.18 -45.35
CA LYS A 97 72.48 -46.85 -46.71
C LYS A 97 73.64 -47.75 -47.18
N LYS A 98 74.12 -48.68 -46.34
CA LYS A 98 75.14 -49.66 -46.70
C LYS A 98 74.54 -51.06 -46.84
N ALA A 99 74.23 -51.42 -48.09
CA ALA A 99 74.18 -52.78 -48.64
C ALA A 99 72.96 -53.68 -48.33
N THR A 100 71.72 -53.19 -48.44
CA THR A 100 70.51 -54.04 -48.57
C THR A 100 69.97 -54.02 -50.01
N SER A 101 69.34 -55.11 -50.44
CA SER A 101 68.73 -55.21 -51.77
C SER A 101 67.50 -54.31 -51.89
N LEU A 102 67.14 -53.85 -53.10
CA LEU A 102 65.96 -52.98 -53.31
C LEU A 102 64.64 -53.60 -52.82
N LYS A 103 64.55 -54.93 -52.84
CA LYS A 103 63.38 -55.66 -52.32
C LYS A 103 63.31 -55.60 -50.79
N GLU A 104 64.45 -55.69 -50.11
CA GLU A 104 64.51 -55.56 -48.65
C GLU A 104 64.20 -54.13 -48.20
N GLN A 105 64.74 -53.12 -48.90
CA GLN A 105 64.41 -51.72 -48.63
C GLN A 105 62.90 -51.45 -48.75
N LEU A 106 62.27 -51.97 -49.81
CA LEU A 106 60.82 -51.85 -49.98
C LEU A 106 60.04 -52.58 -48.87
N ALA A 107 60.51 -53.76 -48.46
CA ALA A 107 59.90 -54.54 -47.37
C ALA A 107 60.03 -53.86 -46.00
N LEU A 108 61.07 -53.04 -45.77
CA LEU A 108 61.26 -52.25 -44.55
C LEU A 108 60.39 -50.98 -44.54
N VAL A 109 60.30 -50.26 -45.66
CA VAL A 109 59.55 -48.99 -45.73
C VAL A 109 58.03 -49.21 -45.76
N SER A 110 57.56 -50.27 -46.42
CA SER A 110 56.12 -50.54 -46.57
C SER A 110 55.34 -50.61 -45.24
N PRO A 111 55.75 -51.39 -44.22
CA PRO A 111 55.02 -51.45 -42.95
C PRO A 111 55.03 -50.12 -42.18
N LEU A 112 56.10 -49.32 -42.27
CA LEU A 112 56.18 -48.01 -41.63
C LEU A 112 55.18 -47.02 -42.23
N VAL A 113 55.01 -47.05 -43.56
CA VAL A 113 54.00 -46.23 -44.24
C VAL A 113 52.59 -46.62 -43.80
N GLU A 114 52.29 -47.92 -43.68
CA GLU A 114 50.97 -48.37 -43.24
C GLU A 114 50.69 -48.04 -41.76
N ASP A 115 51.69 -48.14 -40.87
CA ASP A 115 51.55 -47.69 -39.47
C ASP A 115 51.23 -46.19 -39.38
N LEU A 116 51.96 -45.35 -40.12
CA LEU A 116 51.72 -43.91 -40.17
C LEU A 116 50.35 -43.56 -40.76
N LYS A 117 49.82 -44.35 -41.71
CA LYS A 117 48.44 -44.16 -42.21
C LYS A 117 47.39 -44.42 -41.14
N VAL A 118 47.55 -45.49 -40.37
CA VAL A 118 46.62 -45.81 -39.26
C VAL A 118 46.68 -44.70 -38.21
N LYS A 119 47.88 -44.26 -37.82
CA LYS A 119 48.03 -43.11 -36.91
C LYS A 119 47.40 -41.83 -37.44
N LYS A 120 47.54 -41.55 -38.75
CA LYS A 120 46.90 -40.40 -39.40
C LYS A 120 45.38 -40.45 -39.27
N GLU A 121 44.78 -41.61 -39.53
CA GLU A 121 43.34 -41.80 -39.44
C GLU A 121 42.84 -41.63 -38.00
N GLU A 122 43.56 -42.20 -37.03
CA GLU A 122 43.24 -42.01 -35.61
C GLU A 122 43.32 -40.54 -35.19
N ARG A 123 44.33 -39.80 -35.68
CA ARG A 123 44.45 -38.36 -35.44
C ARG A 123 43.31 -37.57 -36.04
N LEU A 124 42.94 -37.85 -37.29
CA LEU A 124 41.81 -37.20 -37.94
C LEU A 124 40.52 -37.37 -37.13
N LYS A 125 40.29 -38.59 -36.63
CA LYS A 125 39.15 -38.85 -35.73
C LYS A 125 39.22 -38.02 -34.45
N GLN A 126 40.37 -37.96 -33.78
CA GLN A 126 40.54 -37.14 -32.56
C GLN A 126 40.26 -35.65 -32.83
N PHE A 127 40.77 -35.10 -33.94
CA PHE A 127 40.50 -33.72 -34.33
C PHE A 127 39.01 -33.49 -34.62
N ALA A 128 38.35 -34.40 -35.32
CA ALA A 128 36.92 -34.32 -35.61
C ALA A 128 36.09 -34.32 -34.32
N ASP A 129 36.40 -35.22 -33.38
CA ASP A 129 35.71 -35.33 -32.09
C ASP A 129 35.90 -34.07 -31.23
N ILE A 130 37.13 -33.51 -31.19
CA ILE A 130 37.41 -32.27 -30.43
C ILE A 130 36.72 -31.06 -31.08
N LYS A 131 36.78 -30.92 -32.41
CA LYS A 131 36.12 -29.83 -33.14
C LYS A 131 34.60 -29.86 -32.95
N ALA A 132 33.98 -31.04 -33.06
CA ALA A 132 32.56 -31.21 -32.82
C ALA A 132 32.15 -30.80 -31.39
N GLN A 133 32.99 -31.11 -30.39
CA GLN A 133 32.75 -30.66 -29.01
C GLN A 133 32.92 -29.15 -28.85
N ILE A 134 33.93 -28.54 -29.48
CA ILE A 134 34.14 -27.09 -29.49
C ILE A 134 32.94 -26.38 -30.12
N GLU A 135 32.48 -26.82 -31.29
CA GLU A 135 31.32 -26.25 -31.99
C GLU A 135 30.06 -26.36 -31.15
N LYS A 136 29.84 -27.51 -30.49
CA LYS A 136 28.72 -27.69 -29.56
C LYS A 136 28.76 -26.69 -28.41
N ILE A 137 29.90 -26.55 -27.72
CA ILE A 137 30.02 -25.62 -26.59
C ILE A 137 29.89 -24.17 -27.06
N ASN A 138 30.50 -23.80 -28.19
CA ASN A 138 30.35 -22.47 -28.79
C ASN A 138 28.89 -22.19 -29.20
N GLY A 139 28.16 -23.18 -29.69
CA GLY A 139 26.74 -23.09 -29.99
C GLY A 139 25.88 -22.85 -28.74
N GLU A 140 26.20 -23.51 -27.64
CA GLU A 140 25.54 -23.31 -26.34
C GLU A 140 25.85 -21.92 -25.76
N ILE A 141 27.11 -21.47 -25.84
CA ILE A 141 27.57 -20.15 -25.37
C ILE A 141 27.00 -19.01 -26.22
N SER A 142 26.95 -19.14 -27.53
CA SER A 142 26.39 -18.10 -28.42
C SER A 142 24.86 -18.06 -28.42
N GLY A 143 24.20 -19.11 -27.94
CA GLY A 143 22.74 -19.28 -28.02
C GLY A 143 22.23 -19.68 -29.41
N TYR A 144 23.12 -19.96 -30.37
CA TYR A 144 22.80 -20.33 -31.76
C TYR A 144 23.20 -21.77 -32.13
N GLY A 145 23.14 -22.70 -31.17
CA GLY A 145 23.51 -24.11 -31.37
C GLY A 145 22.80 -24.79 -32.57
N HIS A 146 21.65 -24.27 -33.02
CA HIS A 146 20.92 -24.84 -34.14
C HIS A 146 21.37 -24.36 -35.53
N LEU A 147 22.03 -23.19 -35.65
CA LEU A 147 22.45 -22.61 -36.94
C LEU A 147 23.89 -23.00 -37.33
N ILE A 148 24.76 -23.26 -36.35
CA ILE A 148 26.19 -23.52 -36.59
C ILE A 148 26.42 -24.91 -37.18
N ASN A 149 25.56 -25.89 -36.87
CA ASN A 149 25.62 -27.24 -37.45
C ASN A 149 25.47 -27.26 -39.00
N ALA A 150 24.89 -26.22 -39.61
CA ALA A 150 24.76 -26.14 -41.07
C ALA A 150 25.97 -25.49 -41.77
N ALA A 151 26.79 -24.72 -41.04
CA ALA A 151 27.87 -23.92 -41.62
C ALA A 151 29.29 -24.41 -41.26
N GLY A 152 29.46 -25.19 -40.17
CA GLY A 152 30.76 -25.70 -39.73
C GLY A 152 31.39 -26.77 -40.63
N SER A 153 30.63 -27.33 -41.58
CA SER A 153 31.10 -28.38 -42.50
C SER A 153 31.94 -27.86 -43.69
N LEU A 154 32.31 -26.57 -43.73
CA LEU A 154 33.32 -26.08 -44.69
C LEU A 154 34.71 -26.48 -44.20
N ASN A 155 34.98 -27.78 -44.36
CA ASN A 155 36.25 -28.46 -44.24
C ASN A 155 37.36 -27.66 -44.94
N LEU A 156 38.21 -26.98 -44.16
CA LEU A 156 39.61 -26.87 -44.53
C LEU A 156 40.27 -28.15 -44.03
N GLU A 157 40.69 -29.02 -44.94
CA GLU A 157 41.57 -30.15 -44.63
C GLU A 157 42.80 -29.59 -43.89
N GLU A 158 42.80 -29.68 -42.57
CA GLU A 158 43.90 -29.22 -41.74
C GLU A 158 45.03 -30.23 -41.94
N GLN A 159 45.99 -29.86 -42.79
CA GLN A 159 47.12 -30.70 -43.18
C GLN A 159 48.11 -30.93 -42.04
N ASP A 160 48.04 -30.11 -40.98
CA ASP A 160 48.85 -30.21 -39.77
C ASP A 160 48.13 -31.05 -38.71
N LEU A 161 48.49 -32.33 -38.63
CA LEU A 161 48.01 -33.30 -37.64
C LEU A 161 49.01 -33.47 -36.48
N SER A 162 49.89 -32.49 -36.29
CA SER A 162 50.93 -32.55 -35.28
C SER A 162 50.39 -32.69 -33.85
N LEU A 163 51.20 -33.32 -32.99
CA LEU A 163 50.97 -33.37 -31.55
C LEU A 163 50.75 -31.99 -30.94
N ARG A 164 51.52 -30.99 -31.37
CA ARG A 164 51.38 -29.61 -30.88
C ARG A 164 49.99 -29.05 -31.19
N LYS A 165 49.53 -29.21 -32.45
CA LYS A 165 48.22 -28.71 -32.86
C LYS A 165 47.09 -29.42 -32.12
N LEU A 166 47.19 -30.74 -31.94
CA LEU A 166 46.21 -31.48 -31.14
C LEU A 166 46.13 -30.95 -29.71
N THR A 167 47.28 -30.72 -29.06
CA THR A 167 47.33 -30.14 -27.71
C THR A 167 46.71 -28.74 -27.67
N GLU A 168 46.91 -27.90 -28.69
CA GLU A 168 46.25 -26.57 -28.78
C GLU A 168 44.71 -26.68 -28.82
N TYR A 169 44.16 -27.61 -29.61
CA TYR A 169 42.72 -27.84 -29.64
C TYR A 169 42.20 -28.43 -28.33
N GLN A 170 42.96 -29.33 -27.68
CA GLN A 170 42.62 -29.87 -26.37
C GLN A 170 42.62 -28.79 -25.28
N THR A 171 43.61 -27.89 -25.27
CA THR A 171 43.64 -26.78 -24.31
C THR A 171 42.50 -25.80 -24.58
N HIS A 172 42.21 -25.49 -25.85
CA HIS A 172 41.07 -24.65 -26.20
C HIS A 172 39.74 -25.26 -25.75
N LEU A 173 39.53 -26.56 -25.99
CA LEU A 173 38.35 -27.29 -25.51
C LEU A 173 38.24 -27.22 -23.98
N HIS A 174 39.33 -27.42 -23.25
CA HIS A 174 39.34 -27.32 -21.79
C HIS A 174 38.99 -25.89 -21.32
N THR A 175 39.49 -24.85 -21.99
CA THR A 175 39.12 -23.46 -21.66
C THR A 175 37.63 -23.20 -21.86
N LEU A 176 37.03 -23.68 -22.94
CA LEU A 176 35.60 -23.55 -23.22
C LEU A 176 34.74 -24.35 -22.24
N GLN A 177 35.18 -25.56 -21.86
CA GLN A 177 34.50 -26.36 -20.83
C GLN A 177 34.50 -25.65 -19.48
N LYS A 178 35.62 -25.01 -19.10
CA LYS A 178 35.72 -24.18 -17.91
C LYS A 178 34.77 -22.98 -17.98
N GLU A 179 34.79 -22.23 -19.08
CA GLU A 179 33.88 -21.09 -19.28
C GLU A 179 32.41 -21.50 -19.18
N LYS A 180 32.01 -22.60 -19.82
CA LYS A 180 30.66 -23.16 -19.73
C LYS A 180 30.26 -23.43 -18.27
N SER A 181 31.16 -24.04 -17.48
CA SER A 181 30.89 -24.32 -16.07
C SER A 181 30.73 -23.05 -15.22
N GLU A 182 31.55 -22.03 -15.49
CA GLU A 182 31.48 -20.73 -14.82
C GLU A 182 30.18 -19.98 -15.17
N ARG A 183 29.77 -19.99 -16.44
CA ARG A 183 28.49 -19.41 -16.89
C ARG A 183 27.28 -20.11 -16.26
N LEU A 184 27.29 -21.44 -16.19
CA LEU A 184 26.23 -22.21 -15.54
C LEU A 184 26.13 -21.88 -14.05
N HIS A 185 27.27 -21.78 -13.36
CA HIS A 185 27.29 -21.38 -11.95
C HIS A 185 26.72 -19.98 -11.75
N LYS A 186 27.15 -19.02 -12.58
CA LYS A 186 26.66 -17.64 -12.54
C LYS A 186 25.16 -17.53 -12.81
N ILE A 187 24.62 -18.32 -13.74
CA ILE A 187 23.17 -18.39 -13.99
C ILE A 187 22.43 -18.93 -12.76
N LEU A 188 22.94 -19.97 -12.12
CA LEU A 188 22.34 -20.51 -10.90
C LEU A 188 22.32 -19.46 -9.78
N GLU A 189 23.42 -18.73 -9.58
CA GLU A 189 23.49 -17.62 -8.62
C GLU A 189 22.45 -16.54 -8.93
N TYR A 190 22.37 -16.09 -10.18
CA TYR A 190 21.42 -15.08 -10.62
C TYR A 190 19.97 -15.53 -10.48
N VAL A 191 19.65 -16.77 -10.85
CA VAL A 191 18.31 -17.33 -10.69
C VAL A 191 17.92 -17.44 -9.22
N ASN A 192 18.84 -17.85 -8.34
CA ASN A 192 18.61 -17.87 -6.90
C ASN A 192 18.39 -16.47 -6.33
N GLU A 193 19.15 -15.48 -6.80
CA GLU A 193 18.97 -14.08 -6.41
C GLU A 193 17.60 -13.55 -6.86
N VAL A 194 17.21 -13.78 -8.12
CA VAL A 194 15.88 -13.45 -8.64
C VAL A 194 14.78 -14.13 -7.82
N HIS A 195 14.93 -15.42 -7.49
CA HIS A 195 13.99 -16.15 -6.66
C HIS A 195 13.83 -15.52 -5.27
N SER A 196 14.95 -15.17 -4.62
CA SER A 196 14.93 -14.51 -3.31
C SER A 196 14.24 -13.15 -3.36
N LEU A 197 14.54 -12.33 -4.39
CA LEU A 197 13.96 -11.00 -4.56
C LEU A 197 12.46 -11.08 -4.90
N CYS A 198 12.05 -12.01 -5.76
CA CYS A 198 10.65 -12.26 -6.07
C CYS A 198 9.89 -12.73 -4.82
N GLY A 199 10.50 -13.61 -4.03
CA GLY A 199 9.96 -14.05 -2.74
C GLY A 199 9.65 -12.89 -1.81
N VAL A 200 10.61 -11.99 -1.58
CA VAL A 200 10.43 -10.81 -0.70
C VAL A 200 9.38 -9.83 -1.26
N LEU A 201 9.41 -9.57 -2.57
CA LEU A 201 8.48 -8.66 -3.26
C LEU A 201 7.08 -9.25 -3.50
N GLY A 202 6.88 -10.54 -3.25
CA GLY A 202 5.65 -11.26 -3.58
C GLY A 202 5.33 -11.27 -5.07
N LEU A 203 6.36 -11.33 -5.94
CA LEU A 203 6.22 -11.41 -7.39
C LEU A 203 6.27 -12.86 -7.85
N ASP A 204 5.64 -13.13 -9.00
CA ASP A 204 5.73 -14.45 -9.63
C ASP A 204 7.11 -14.64 -10.27
N PHE A 205 7.95 -15.43 -9.59
CA PHE A 205 9.26 -15.86 -10.08
C PHE A 205 9.17 -16.43 -11.49
N GLY A 206 8.12 -17.20 -11.77
CA GLY A 206 8.00 -17.93 -13.02
C GLY A 206 7.91 -17.01 -14.22
N LYS A 207 7.03 -16.01 -14.12
CA LYS A 207 6.91 -14.92 -15.08
C LYS A 207 8.19 -14.11 -15.21
N THR A 208 8.80 -13.68 -14.10
CA THR A 208 10.01 -12.83 -14.14
C THR A 208 11.19 -13.50 -14.84
N VAL A 209 11.38 -14.80 -14.63
CA VAL A 209 12.46 -15.56 -15.27
C VAL A 209 12.12 -15.90 -16.73
N SER A 210 10.85 -16.18 -17.03
CA SER A 210 10.40 -16.44 -18.42
C SER A 210 10.52 -15.21 -19.31
N ASP A 211 10.33 -14.00 -18.76
CA ASP A 211 10.54 -12.73 -19.46
C ASP A 211 12.00 -12.53 -19.93
N VAL A 212 12.96 -13.16 -19.22
CA VAL A 212 14.37 -13.19 -19.63
C VAL A 212 14.60 -14.28 -20.67
N HIS A 213 14.30 -15.53 -20.32
CA HIS A 213 14.36 -16.65 -21.26
C HIS A 213 13.50 -17.84 -20.77
N PRO A 214 12.63 -18.42 -21.60
CA PRO A 214 11.73 -19.51 -21.21
C PRO A 214 12.44 -20.75 -20.65
N SER A 215 13.65 -21.06 -21.12
CA SER A 215 14.40 -22.25 -20.68
C SER A 215 14.88 -22.17 -19.22
N LEU A 216 14.88 -20.99 -18.61
CA LEU A 216 15.23 -20.82 -17.20
C LEU A 216 14.10 -21.26 -16.25
N HIS A 217 12.86 -21.34 -16.74
CA HIS A 217 11.69 -21.76 -15.96
C HIS A 217 11.59 -23.30 -15.76
N GLY A 218 12.40 -24.09 -16.48
CA GLY A 218 12.52 -25.54 -16.26
C GLY A 218 11.28 -26.38 -16.62
N THR A 219 10.40 -25.89 -17.50
CA THR A 219 9.13 -26.59 -17.84
C THR A 219 9.25 -27.67 -18.91
N SER A 220 10.40 -27.82 -19.56
CA SER A 220 10.61 -28.89 -20.54
C SER A 220 11.93 -29.63 -20.28
N LEU A 221 11.84 -30.96 -20.17
CA LEU A 221 12.94 -31.88 -19.86
C LEU A 221 14.03 -31.91 -20.96
N GLU A 222 13.76 -31.29 -22.12
CA GLU A 222 14.62 -31.31 -23.31
C GLU A 222 15.32 -29.96 -23.58
N GLN A 223 14.96 -28.88 -22.89
CA GLN A 223 15.60 -27.58 -23.09
C GLN A 223 16.79 -27.41 -22.14
N THR A 224 18.00 -27.44 -22.69
CA THR A 224 19.19 -27.00 -21.96
C THR A 224 19.04 -25.54 -21.55
N THR A 225 19.41 -25.22 -20.30
CA THR A 225 19.48 -23.85 -19.80
C THR A 225 20.35 -23.01 -20.73
N ASN A 226 19.81 -21.87 -21.16
CA ASN A 226 20.51 -21.00 -22.10
C ASN A 226 21.65 -20.27 -21.36
N ILE A 227 22.90 -20.47 -21.79
CA ILE A 227 24.11 -19.92 -21.16
C ILE A 227 24.71 -18.72 -21.90
N SER A 228 23.92 -18.11 -22.80
CA SER A 228 24.39 -17.00 -23.61
C SER A 228 24.54 -15.69 -22.85
N ASP A 229 25.36 -14.80 -23.41
CA ASP A 229 25.60 -13.46 -22.85
C ASP A 229 24.28 -12.68 -22.70
N ARG A 230 23.37 -12.81 -23.67
CA ARG A 230 22.04 -12.18 -23.62
C ARG A 230 21.21 -12.63 -22.42
N THR A 231 21.25 -13.92 -22.09
CA THR A 231 20.53 -14.47 -20.93
C THR A 231 21.15 -14.00 -19.62
N LEU A 232 22.49 -13.96 -19.54
CA LEU A 232 23.21 -13.45 -18.37
C LEU A 232 22.94 -11.96 -18.15
N GLU A 233 23.03 -11.13 -19.20
CA GLU A 233 22.71 -9.70 -19.15
C GLU A 233 21.24 -9.46 -18.81
N GLY A 234 20.32 -10.26 -19.38
CA GLY A 234 18.90 -10.18 -19.08
C GLY A 234 18.58 -10.49 -17.61
N LEU A 235 19.24 -11.51 -17.04
CA LEU A 235 19.15 -11.84 -15.62
C LEU A 235 19.73 -10.72 -14.74
N GLU A 236 20.89 -10.16 -15.09
CA GLU A 236 21.50 -9.04 -14.35
C GLU A 236 20.58 -7.81 -14.35
N GLN A 237 19.98 -7.47 -15.51
CA GLN A 237 19.00 -6.40 -15.61
C GLN A 237 17.73 -6.70 -14.81
N ALA A 238 17.28 -7.95 -14.75
CA ALA A 238 16.13 -8.34 -13.92
C ALA A 238 16.45 -8.18 -12.43
N ILE A 239 17.62 -8.64 -11.98
CA ILE A 239 18.11 -8.46 -10.61
C ILE A 239 18.17 -6.98 -10.25
N LEU A 240 18.74 -6.15 -11.12
CA LEU A 240 18.83 -4.71 -10.89
C LEU A 240 17.43 -4.09 -10.73
N ARG A 241 16.50 -4.41 -11.64
CA ARG A 241 15.10 -3.95 -11.58
C ARG A 241 14.41 -4.37 -10.27
N LEU A 242 14.59 -5.63 -9.86
CA LEU A 242 14.01 -6.14 -8.61
C LEU A 242 14.64 -5.48 -7.37
N LYS A 243 15.95 -5.23 -7.37
CA LYS A 243 16.62 -4.49 -6.28
C LYS A 243 16.12 -3.05 -6.18
N THR A 244 15.92 -2.37 -7.31
CA THR A 244 15.35 -1.01 -7.30
C THR A 244 13.92 -1.01 -6.80
N GLU A 245 13.10 -1.98 -7.21
CA GLU A 245 11.71 -2.13 -6.74
C GLU A 245 11.66 -2.40 -5.23
N ARG A 246 12.53 -3.28 -4.73
CA ARG A 246 12.69 -3.54 -3.29
C ARG A 246 12.96 -2.26 -2.51
N LYS A 247 13.89 -1.44 -2.99
CA LYS A 247 14.24 -0.16 -2.36
C LYS A 247 13.07 0.82 -2.35
N VAL A 248 12.37 0.96 -3.47
CA VAL A 248 11.20 1.83 -3.59
C VAL A 248 10.10 1.39 -2.62
N ARG A 249 9.70 0.12 -2.65
CA ARG A 249 8.64 -0.40 -1.77
C ARG A 249 9.00 -0.32 -0.29
N PHE A 250 10.27 -0.55 0.05
CA PHE A 250 10.73 -0.42 1.43
C PHE A 250 10.62 1.03 1.92
N GLN A 251 10.98 2.00 1.08
CA GLN A 251 10.84 3.42 1.41
C GLN A 251 9.38 3.85 1.52
N GLU A 252 8.52 3.43 0.58
CA GLU A 252 7.07 3.69 0.65
C GLU A 252 6.46 3.11 1.93
N LEU A 253 6.83 1.88 2.29
CA LEU A 253 6.37 1.24 3.51
C LEU A 253 6.80 2.02 4.76
N LYS A 254 8.04 2.53 4.77
CA LYS A 254 8.55 3.37 5.87
C LYS A 254 7.73 4.65 6.03
N ASP A 255 7.38 5.32 4.93
CA ASP A 255 6.61 6.56 4.96
C ASP A 255 5.14 6.31 5.39
N ILE A 256 4.55 5.20 4.93
CA ILE A 256 3.21 4.76 5.37
C ILE A 256 3.21 4.46 6.87
N VAL A 257 4.20 3.72 7.37
CA VAL A 257 4.31 3.36 8.79
C VAL A 257 4.56 4.59 9.66
N ALA A 258 5.37 5.55 9.19
CA ALA A 258 5.55 6.82 9.89
C ALA A 258 4.21 7.58 10.04
N SER A 259 3.45 7.69 8.95
CA SER A 259 2.11 8.29 8.96
C SER A 259 1.14 7.53 9.89
N LEU A 260 1.24 6.21 9.90
CA LEU A 260 0.43 5.34 10.75
C LEU A 260 0.74 5.54 12.24
N PHE A 261 2.02 5.67 12.61
CA PHE A 261 2.44 6.01 13.97
C PHE A 261 1.93 7.38 14.42
N GLU A 262 2.01 8.41 13.56
CA GLU A 262 1.47 9.73 13.86
C GLU A 262 -0.05 9.69 14.10
N LEU A 263 -0.79 8.99 13.24
CA LEU A 263 -2.24 8.84 13.38
C LEU A 263 -2.63 8.02 14.62
N TRP A 264 -1.91 6.94 14.92
CA TRP A 264 -2.15 6.15 16.13
C TRP A 264 -1.88 6.92 17.42
N ASN A 265 -0.84 7.75 17.44
CA ASN A 265 -0.53 8.62 18.58
C ASN A 265 -1.57 9.73 18.73
N LEU A 266 -2.11 10.24 17.63
CA LEU A 266 -3.14 11.29 17.66
C LEU A 266 -4.53 10.77 18.04
N MET A 267 -4.86 9.55 17.60
CA MET A 267 -6.20 8.96 17.76
C MET A 267 -6.35 8.08 18.99
N ASP A 268 -5.30 7.96 19.81
CA ASP A 268 -5.19 7.03 20.95
C ASP A 268 -5.64 5.60 20.56
N SER A 269 -5.18 5.12 19.41
CA SER A 269 -5.58 3.81 18.88
C SER A 269 -5.19 2.68 19.83
N THR A 270 -6.07 1.69 19.94
CA THR A 270 -5.92 0.57 20.88
C THR A 270 -4.73 -0.31 20.49
N ASN A 271 -4.18 -1.03 21.47
CA ASN A 271 -3.06 -1.94 21.21
C ASN A 271 -3.45 -3.10 20.27
N GLU A 272 -4.73 -3.47 20.22
CA GLU A 272 -5.26 -4.50 19.30
C GLU A 272 -5.20 -4.03 17.84
N GLU A 273 -5.61 -2.78 17.58
CA GLU A 273 -5.51 -2.17 16.25
C GLU A 273 -4.04 -2.02 15.80
N LYS A 274 -3.14 -1.68 16.73
CA LYS A 274 -1.69 -1.61 16.48
C LYS A 274 -1.10 -3.00 16.21
N HIS A 275 -1.56 -4.03 16.92
CA HIS A 275 -1.08 -5.40 16.78
C HIS A 275 -1.34 -5.98 15.40
N ASN A 276 -2.44 -5.60 14.74
CA ASN A 276 -2.75 -6.03 13.36
C ASN A 276 -1.67 -5.62 12.35
N PHE A 277 -0.87 -4.59 12.65
CA PHE A 277 0.23 -4.11 11.81
C PHE A 277 1.62 -4.41 12.41
N SER A 278 1.69 -5.21 13.48
CA SER A 278 2.95 -5.62 14.14
C SER A 278 3.96 -6.22 13.16
N ARG A 279 3.50 -7.03 12.20
CA ARG A 279 4.34 -7.60 11.13
C ARG A 279 4.99 -6.52 10.27
N VAL A 280 4.25 -5.46 9.94
CA VAL A 280 4.76 -4.33 9.16
C VAL A 280 5.77 -3.53 9.98
N THR A 281 5.49 -3.35 11.27
CA THR A 281 6.40 -2.68 12.20
C THR A 281 7.70 -3.48 12.42
N SER A 282 7.63 -4.81 12.49
CA SER A 282 8.82 -5.65 12.64
C SER A 282 9.73 -5.61 11.40
N ILE A 283 9.14 -5.56 10.20
CA ILE A 283 9.90 -5.43 8.94
C ILE A 283 10.72 -4.13 8.93
N LEU A 284 10.16 -3.02 9.45
CA LEU A 284 10.86 -1.74 9.52
C LEU A 284 11.95 -1.70 10.60
N GLY A 285 11.90 -2.61 11.59
CA GLY A 285 12.94 -2.77 12.60
C GLY A 285 14.24 -3.39 12.05
N SER A 286 14.20 -3.96 10.85
CA SER A 286 15.34 -4.57 10.16
C SER A 286 15.92 -3.67 9.07
N SER A 287 17.18 -3.93 8.68
CA SER A 287 17.79 -3.27 7.53
C SER A 287 17.17 -3.77 6.22
N GLU A 288 17.12 -2.93 5.17
CA GLU A 288 16.55 -3.26 3.86
C GLU A 288 17.09 -4.60 3.32
N LEU A 289 18.38 -4.88 3.49
CA LEU A 289 19.08 -6.07 2.99
C LEU A 289 18.84 -7.34 3.80
N GLU A 290 18.44 -7.21 5.07
CA GLU A 290 18.23 -8.33 5.99
C GLU A 290 16.82 -8.94 5.88
N ILE A 291 15.94 -8.31 5.10
CA ILE A 291 14.59 -8.80 4.86
C ILE A 291 14.65 -10.02 3.93
N VAL A 292 14.46 -11.21 4.50
CA VAL A 292 14.40 -12.48 3.75
C VAL A 292 12.99 -13.08 3.77
N GLU A 293 12.09 -12.54 4.61
CA GLU A 293 10.74 -13.09 4.77
C GLU A 293 9.92 -12.98 3.46
N PRO A 294 9.32 -14.09 2.99
CA PRO A 294 8.46 -14.08 1.82
C PRO A 294 7.27 -13.12 1.97
N GLY A 295 7.07 -12.30 0.94
CA GLY A 295 5.97 -11.35 0.84
C GLY A 295 6.08 -10.15 1.78
N ALA A 296 7.21 -9.94 2.47
CA ALA A 296 7.39 -8.81 3.38
C ALA A 296 7.19 -7.43 2.71
N LEU A 297 7.56 -7.32 1.43
CA LEU A 297 7.36 -6.12 0.60
C LEU A 297 6.37 -6.38 -0.55
N SER A 298 5.41 -7.26 -0.29
CA SER A 298 4.33 -7.53 -1.25
C SER A 298 3.42 -6.31 -1.41
N MET A 299 2.89 -6.16 -2.63
CA MET A 299 1.93 -5.11 -2.96
C MET A 299 0.66 -5.18 -2.08
N GLU A 300 0.28 -6.39 -1.63
CA GLU A 300 -0.84 -6.62 -0.72
C GLU A 300 -0.64 -5.88 0.61
N ILE A 301 0.54 -6.04 1.23
CA ILE A 301 0.86 -5.41 2.53
C ILE A 301 0.92 -3.89 2.41
N LEU A 302 1.55 -3.38 1.34
CA LEU A 302 1.62 -1.94 1.10
C LEU A 302 0.21 -1.35 0.95
N LYS A 303 -0.65 -2.01 0.17
CA LYS A 303 -2.06 -1.59 0.01
C LYS A 303 -2.84 -1.64 1.31
N GLN A 304 -2.66 -2.71 2.10
CA GLN A 304 -3.34 -2.84 3.39
C GLN A 304 -2.92 -1.72 4.36
N ALA A 305 -1.63 -1.44 4.47
CA ALA A 305 -1.13 -0.37 5.34
C ALA A 305 -1.55 1.02 4.85
N SER A 306 -1.52 1.27 3.54
CA SER A 306 -1.99 2.52 2.93
C SER A 306 -3.49 2.74 3.15
N ALA A 307 -4.31 1.70 2.95
CA ALA A 307 -5.75 1.76 3.18
C ALA A 307 -6.07 2.07 4.65
N GLU A 308 -5.27 1.58 5.60
CA GLU A 308 -5.44 1.90 7.01
C GLU A 308 -5.11 3.37 7.32
N VAL A 309 -4.04 3.92 6.73
CA VAL A 309 -3.73 5.35 6.84
C VAL A 309 -4.88 6.19 6.28
N GLU A 310 -5.46 5.82 5.13
CA GLU A 310 -6.62 6.50 4.55
C GLU A 310 -7.84 6.40 5.48
N ARG A 311 -8.13 5.21 6.01
CA ARG A 311 -9.23 4.98 6.94
C ARG A 311 -9.10 5.82 8.22
N LEU A 312 -7.91 5.85 8.81
CA LEU A 312 -7.62 6.64 10.01
C LEU A 312 -7.67 8.14 9.73
N THR A 313 -7.23 8.58 8.56
CA THR A 313 -7.33 9.99 8.14
C THR A 313 -8.78 10.42 8.00
N LYS A 314 -9.63 9.59 7.37
CA LYS A 314 -11.09 9.82 7.30
C LYS A 314 -11.72 9.85 8.69
N LEU A 315 -11.33 8.93 9.57
CA LEU A 315 -11.83 8.89 10.95
C LEU A 315 -11.41 10.14 11.73
N LYS A 316 -10.17 10.60 11.58
CA LYS A 316 -9.67 11.86 12.17
C LYS A 316 -10.52 13.04 11.70
N ALA A 317 -10.77 13.16 10.40
CA ALA A 317 -11.60 14.24 9.85
C ALA A 317 -13.03 14.19 10.41
N SER A 318 -13.63 13.00 10.48
CA SER A 318 -14.96 12.81 11.07
C SER A 318 -15.01 13.19 12.55
N ARG A 319 -14.02 12.78 13.35
CA ARG A 319 -13.95 13.17 14.77
C ARG A 319 -13.72 14.66 14.95
N MET A 320 -12.93 15.29 14.08
CA MET A 320 -12.69 16.72 14.13
C MET A 320 -13.98 17.50 13.80
N LYS A 321 -14.74 17.05 12.80
CA LYS A 321 -16.08 17.59 12.50
C LYS A 321 -17.01 17.47 13.70
N GLU A 322 -17.07 16.30 14.34
CA GLU A 322 -17.89 16.09 15.53
C GLU A 322 -17.48 17.02 16.68
N LEU A 323 -16.18 17.19 16.91
CA LEU A 323 -15.65 18.09 17.94
C LEU A 323 -16.05 19.55 17.69
N VAL A 324 -15.96 20.01 16.44
CA VAL A 324 -16.44 21.34 16.03
C VAL A 324 -17.92 21.50 16.35
N MET A 325 -18.76 20.53 15.99
CA MET A 325 -20.20 20.59 16.25
C MET A 325 -20.54 20.58 17.74
N LYS A 326 -19.82 19.77 18.53
CA LYS A 326 -19.97 19.72 19.98
C LYS A 326 -19.60 21.04 20.64
N ARG A 327 -18.45 21.62 20.28
CA ARG A 327 -18.04 22.94 20.80
C ARG A 327 -18.99 24.05 20.34
N ARG A 328 -19.48 23.98 19.10
CA ARG A 328 -20.49 24.93 18.63
C ARG A 328 -21.79 24.85 19.42
N SER A 329 -22.22 23.65 19.78
CA SER A 329 -23.40 23.44 20.64
C SER A 329 -23.17 23.99 22.06
N GLU A 330 -21.97 23.79 22.64
CA GLU A 330 -21.60 24.41 23.93
C GLU A 330 -21.69 25.94 23.85
N LEU A 331 -21.24 26.54 22.75
CA LEU A 331 -21.39 27.98 22.51
C LEU A 331 -22.86 28.41 22.52
N GLU A 332 -23.74 27.68 21.82
CA GLU A 332 -25.20 27.97 21.79
C GLU A 332 -25.82 27.85 23.16
N ASP A 333 -25.50 26.80 23.91
CA ASP A 333 -26.01 26.58 25.27
C ASP A 333 -25.63 27.72 26.21
N ILE A 334 -24.40 28.22 26.12
CA ILE A 334 -23.96 29.36 26.92
C ILE A 334 -24.67 30.63 26.44
N CYS A 335 -24.75 30.87 25.13
CA CYS A 335 -25.45 32.04 24.58
C CYS A 335 -26.93 32.07 25.00
N CYS A 336 -27.63 30.94 24.93
CA CYS A 336 -29.02 30.80 25.34
C CYS A 336 -29.23 31.11 26.82
N LYS A 337 -28.36 30.60 27.72
CA LYS A 337 -28.44 30.88 29.17
C LYS A 337 -28.28 32.36 29.52
N ILE A 338 -27.65 33.11 28.62
CA ILE A 338 -27.20 34.48 28.83
C ILE A 338 -27.95 35.48 27.93
N HIS A 339 -28.95 34.95 27.19
CA HIS A 339 -29.84 35.67 26.28
C HIS A 339 -29.08 36.51 25.24
N ILE A 340 -28.04 35.92 24.65
CA ILE A 340 -27.28 36.45 23.50
C ILE A 340 -27.59 35.62 22.26
N GLU A 341 -27.69 36.27 21.12
CA GLU A 341 -27.72 35.59 19.82
C GLU A 341 -26.32 35.10 19.43
N PRO A 342 -26.14 33.78 19.21
CA PRO A 342 -24.87 33.26 18.76
C PRO A 342 -24.57 33.73 17.32
N ASP A 343 -23.29 33.77 16.96
CA ASP A 343 -22.86 34.22 15.64
C ASP A 343 -23.47 33.33 14.53
N PRO A 344 -24.24 33.90 13.58
CA PRO A 344 -24.87 33.15 12.50
C PRO A 344 -23.87 32.69 11.42
N SER A 345 -22.63 33.18 11.43
CA SER A 345 -21.57 32.75 10.51
C SER A 345 -21.03 31.36 10.87
N THR A 346 -21.00 31.01 12.15
CA THR A 346 -20.57 29.70 12.66
C THR A 346 -21.72 28.75 12.91
N ALA A 347 -22.93 29.04 12.40
CA ALA A 347 -24.10 28.19 12.58
C ALA A 347 -23.83 26.74 12.16
N ALA A 348 -24.40 25.78 12.90
CA ALA A 348 -24.20 24.35 12.74
C ALA A 348 -24.24 23.87 11.27
N GLU A 349 -25.26 24.30 10.51
CA GLU A 349 -25.44 23.91 9.10
C GLU A 349 -24.37 24.50 8.19
N LYS A 350 -23.98 25.77 8.41
CA LYS A 350 -22.94 26.45 7.63
C LYS A 350 -21.56 25.87 7.93
N SER A 351 -21.24 25.67 9.21
CA SER A 351 -19.99 25.03 9.62
C SER A 351 -19.87 23.62 9.06
N ASN A 352 -20.94 22.82 9.10
CA ASN A 352 -20.96 21.50 8.45
C ASN A 352 -20.71 21.58 6.94
N ALA A 353 -21.43 22.46 6.23
CA ALA A 353 -21.27 22.62 4.79
C ALA A 353 -19.87 23.13 4.38
N MET A 354 -19.28 24.03 5.17
CA MET A 354 -17.92 24.54 4.95
C MET A 354 -16.84 23.46 5.15
N ILE A 355 -17.04 22.57 6.13
CA ILE A 355 -16.15 21.41 6.34
C ILE A 355 -16.31 20.41 5.19
N ASP A 356 -17.54 20.06 4.81
CA ASP A 356 -17.80 19.04 3.77
C ASP A 356 -17.37 19.50 2.37
N SER A 357 -17.40 20.81 2.10
CA SER A 357 -16.88 21.40 0.86
C SER A 357 -15.37 21.59 0.86
N GLY A 358 -14.67 21.32 1.96
CA GLY A 358 -13.23 21.53 2.10
C GLY A 358 -12.82 23.00 2.04
N LEU A 359 -13.76 23.94 2.23
CA LEU A 359 -13.51 25.38 2.13
C LEU A 359 -12.69 25.90 3.33
N VAL A 360 -12.80 25.24 4.48
CA VAL A 360 -12.14 25.64 5.73
C VAL A 360 -11.55 24.43 6.45
N ASP A 361 -10.35 24.59 7.03
CA ASP A 361 -9.75 23.58 7.90
C ASP A 361 -10.54 23.45 9.22
N PRO A 362 -11.00 22.24 9.58
CA PRO A 362 -11.73 22.04 10.83
C PRO A 362 -10.99 22.48 12.09
N SER A 363 -9.65 22.47 12.11
CA SER A 363 -8.86 22.89 13.28
C SER A 363 -8.89 24.41 13.47
N GLU A 364 -8.80 25.18 12.38
CA GLU A 364 -8.94 26.64 12.42
C GLU A 364 -10.34 27.05 12.85
N LEU A 365 -11.37 26.41 12.30
CA LEU A 365 -12.76 26.66 12.68
C LEU A 365 -13.02 26.34 14.16
N LEU A 366 -12.45 25.24 14.67
CA LEU A 366 -12.50 24.89 16.08
C LEU A 366 -11.88 25.99 16.95
N ALA A 367 -10.68 26.47 16.61
CA ALA A 367 -10.00 27.53 17.35
C ALA A 367 -10.82 28.85 17.36
N ASN A 368 -11.48 29.18 16.25
CA ASN A 368 -12.39 30.33 16.19
C ASN A 368 -13.59 30.14 17.14
N ILE A 369 -14.25 28.98 17.12
CA ILE A 369 -15.37 28.67 18.01
C ILE A 369 -14.92 28.71 19.48
N GLU A 370 -13.74 28.18 19.81
CA GLU A 370 -13.20 28.26 21.17
C GLU A 370 -12.95 29.71 21.61
N SER A 371 -12.45 30.56 20.71
CA SER A 371 -12.32 32.00 20.95
C SER A 371 -13.68 32.66 21.22
N GLN A 372 -14.71 32.31 20.44
CA GLN A 372 -16.08 32.78 20.66
C GLN A 372 -16.63 32.32 22.02
N ILE A 373 -16.43 31.06 22.39
CA ILE A 373 -16.81 30.52 23.71
C ILE A 373 -16.15 31.34 24.82
N ASN A 374 -14.86 31.64 24.70
CA ASN A 374 -14.14 32.43 25.71
C ASN A 374 -14.69 33.86 25.82
N LYS A 375 -15.00 34.51 24.69
CA LYS A 375 -15.63 35.84 24.66
C LYS A 375 -17.01 35.82 25.33
N VAL A 376 -17.84 34.83 24.98
CA VAL A 376 -19.19 34.66 25.54
C VAL A 376 -19.13 34.33 27.04
N LYS A 377 -18.17 33.50 27.49
CA LYS A 377 -17.94 33.23 28.92
C LYS A 377 -17.54 34.51 29.68
N ALA A 378 -16.71 35.36 29.10
CA ALA A 378 -16.36 36.66 29.69
C ALA A 378 -17.58 37.61 29.74
N GLU A 379 -18.39 37.65 28.68
CA GLU A 379 -19.63 38.43 28.65
C GLU A 379 -20.65 37.89 29.66
N ALA A 380 -20.76 36.57 29.83
CA ALA A 380 -21.61 35.93 30.84
C ALA A 380 -21.29 36.40 32.26
N LEU A 381 -19.99 36.43 32.61
CA LEU A 381 -19.53 36.95 33.90
C LEU A 381 -19.89 38.42 34.09
N SER A 382 -19.74 39.23 33.03
CA SER A 382 -20.10 40.65 33.08
C SER A 382 -21.60 40.88 33.21
N ARG A 383 -22.43 40.06 32.54
CA ARG A 383 -23.90 40.14 32.58
C ARG A 383 -24.51 39.57 33.86
N LYS A 384 -23.74 38.80 34.65
CA LYS A 384 -24.22 38.07 35.83
C LYS A 384 -25.04 38.93 36.79
N GLU A 385 -24.56 40.12 37.17
CA GLU A 385 -25.30 40.98 38.11
C GLU A 385 -26.68 41.39 37.56
N ILE A 386 -26.76 41.68 36.26
CA ILE A 386 -28.01 42.04 35.59
C ILE A 386 -28.91 40.83 35.47
N MET A 387 -28.38 39.67 35.07
CA MET A 387 -29.15 38.42 34.98
C MET A 387 -29.75 38.01 36.33
N ASP A 388 -28.98 38.06 37.42
CA ASP A 388 -29.47 37.79 38.79
C ASP A 388 -30.58 38.78 39.22
N ARG A 389 -30.61 39.98 38.64
CA ARG A 389 -31.66 40.99 38.87
C ARG A 389 -32.89 40.74 38.00
N ILE A 390 -32.71 40.33 36.75
CA ILE A 390 -33.79 39.88 35.86
C ILE A 390 -34.51 38.69 36.50
N GLU A 391 -33.78 37.68 36.99
CA GLU A 391 -34.38 36.53 37.66
C GLU A 391 -35.21 36.94 38.88
N ARG A 392 -34.72 37.88 39.70
CA ARG A 392 -35.47 38.43 40.83
C ARG A 392 -36.73 39.19 40.39
N TRP A 393 -36.65 39.93 39.30
CA TRP A 393 -37.80 40.63 38.73
C TRP A 393 -38.83 39.65 38.17
N LEU A 394 -38.41 38.66 37.38
CA LEU A 394 -39.28 37.60 36.85
C LEU A 394 -39.96 36.82 37.98
N PHE A 395 -39.23 36.46 39.04
CA PHE A 395 -39.80 35.82 40.22
C PHE A 395 -40.86 36.70 40.90
N ALA A 396 -40.62 38.01 40.99
CA ALA A 396 -41.61 38.93 41.55
C ALA A 396 -42.87 39.04 40.66
N CYS A 397 -42.70 39.00 39.33
CA CYS A 397 -43.81 38.96 38.37
C CYS A 397 -44.60 37.65 38.47
N ASP A 398 -43.93 36.51 38.64
CA ASP A 398 -44.59 35.21 38.86
C ASP A 398 -45.40 35.20 40.16
N GLU A 399 -44.88 35.79 41.24
CA GLU A 399 -45.64 35.96 42.50
C GLU A 399 -46.81 36.95 42.36
N GLU A 400 -46.71 37.95 41.47
CA GLU A 400 -47.83 38.85 41.13
C GLU A 400 -48.93 38.12 40.38
N ASN A 401 -48.59 37.36 39.35
CA ASN A 401 -49.54 36.53 38.61
C ASN A 401 -50.22 35.51 39.54
N TRP A 402 -49.44 34.81 40.38
CA TRP A 402 -49.99 33.87 41.36
C TRP A 402 -50.94 34.54 42.35
N LEU A 403 -50.63 35.75 42.81
CA LEU A 403 -51.51 36.51 43.71
C LEU A 403 -52.79 36.95 43.00
N GLU A 404 -52.71 37.32 41.72
CA GLU A 404 -53.85 37.66 40.89
C GLU A 404 -54.79 36.46 40.72
N ASP A 405 -54.25 35.30 40.35
CA ASP A 405 -54.99 34.03 40.25
C ASP A 405 -55.65 33.67 41.59
N TYR A 406 -54.89 33.75 42.70
CA TYR A 406 -55.41 33.51 44.05
C TYR A 406 -56.47 34.54 44.46
N SER A 407 -56.42 35.77 43.94
CA SER A 407 -57.42 36.80 44.25
C SER A 407 -58.74 36.61 43.52
N GLN A 408 -58.72 35.91 42.37
CA GLN A 408 -59.89 35.60 41.55
C GLN A 408 -60.56 34.28 41.97
N ASP A 409 -59.89 33.43 42.76
CA ASP A 409 -60.45 32.18 43.27
C ASP A 409 -61.62 32.42 44.26
N GLU A 410 -62.83 32.00 43.88
CA GLU A 410 -64.03 32.09 44.73
C GLU A 410 -63.94 31.22 45.99
N ASN A 411 -63.14 30.14 45.98
CA ASN A 411 -62.97 29.22 47.09
C ASN A 411 -61.84 29.62 48.07
N ARG A 412 -61.28 30.83 47.90
CA ARG A 412 -60.14 31.37 48.66
C ARG A 412 -60.31 31.31 50.19
N TYR A 413 -61.52 31.48 50.69
CA TYR A 413 -61.84 31.47 52.13
C TYR A 413 -62.51 30.17 52.60
N SER A 414 -62.51 29.13 51.77
CA SER A 414 -62.98 27.81 52.19
C SER A 414 -62.17 27.33 53.40
N ALA A 415 -62.86 26.83 54.43
CA ALA A 415 -62.26 26.42 55.71
C ALA A 415 -61.47 25.10 55.62
N GLY A 416 -60.68 24.94 54.56
CA GLY A 416 -59.82 23.79 54.32
C GLY A 416 -58.50 23.85 55.10
N ARG A 417 -57.94 22.68 55.39
CA ARG A 417 -56.63 22.51 56.03
C ARG A 417 -55.52 23.02 55.09
N GLY A 418 -55.14 24.30 55.23
CA GLY A 418 -54.12 24.95 54.39
C GLY A 418 -54.38 26.42 54.06
N ALA A 419 -55.60 26.92 54.28
CA ALA A 419 -55.98 28.30 53.95
C ALA A 419 -55.11 29.37 54.63
N HIS A 420 -54.71 29.16 55.89
CA HIS A 420 -53.81 30.06 56.62
C HIS A 420 -52.40 30.14 56.00
N ILE A 421 -51.90 29.05 55.39
CA ILE A 421 -50.59 29.02 54.72
C ILE A 421 -50.65 29.81 53.42
N ASN A 422 -51.71 29.62 52.62
CA ASN A 422 -51.94 30.37 51.40
C ASN A 422 -52.18 31.86 51.68
N LEU A 423 -52.91 32.18 52.74
CA LEU A 423 -53.08 33.56 53.20
C LEU A 423 -51.73 34.20 53.60
N LYS A 424 -50.88 33.47 54.34
CA LYS A 424 -49.53 33.92 54.68
C LYS A 424 -48.63 34.10 53.44
N ARG A 425 -48.77 33.24 52.42
CA ARG A 425 -48.09 33.40 51.12
C ARG A 425 -48.62 34.61 50.38
N ALA A 426 -49.94 34.83 50.36
CA ALA A 426 -50.56 35.99 49.72
C ALA A 426 -50.11 37.32 50.34
N GLU A 427 -49.98 37.41 51.67
CA GLU A 427 -49.41 38.62 52.29
C GLU A 427 -47.93 38.81 51.94
N ARG A 428 -47.15 37.74 51.86
CA ARG A 428 -45.74 37.81 51.39
C ARG A 428 -45.66 38.23 49.92
N ALA A 429 -46.51 37.67 49.07
CA ALA A 429 -46.62 38.02 47.65
C ALA A 429 -47.00 39.49 47.48
N ARG A 430 -47.96 40.02 48.24
CA ARG A 430 -48.31 41.46 48.24
C ARG A 430 -47.11 42.36 48.56
N ILE A 431 -46.30 41.98 49.56
CA ILE A 431 -45.09 42.73 49.90
C ILE A 431 -44.10 42.71 48.73
N THR A 432 -43.93 41.56 48.07
CA THR A 432 -43.07 41.42 46.88
C THR A 432 -43.61 42.24 45.70
N VAL A 433 -44.92 42.18 45.41
CA VAL A 433 -45.60 42.93 44.36
C VAL A 433 -45.48 44.44 44.55
N ASN A 434 -45.61 44.93 45.79
CA ASN A 434 -45.42 46.34 46.12
C ASN A 434 -43.98 46.80 45.89
N LYS A 435 -42.99 45.90 45.93
CA LYS A 435 -41.59 46.21 45.67
C LYS A 435 -41.22 46.13 44.19
N ILE A 436 -42.07 45.59 43.32
CA ILE A 436 -41.81 45.46 41.88
C ILE A 436 -41.36 46.78 41.23
N PRO A 437 -42.01 47.95 41.45
CA PRO A 437 -41.55 49.20 40.83
C PRO A 437 -40.10 49.53 41.16
N ALA A 438 -39.73 49.38 42.45
CA ALA A 438 -38.37 49.62 42.92
C ALA A 438 -37.36 48.60 42.35
N ILE A 439 -37.76 47.34 42.16
CA ILE A 439 -36.93 46.31 41.52
C ILE A 439 -36.67 46.68 40.05
N VAL A 440 -37.71 47.11 39.32
CA VAL A 440 -37.61 47.51 37.90
C VAL A 440 -36.76 48.78 37.75
N ASP A 441 -36.98 49.80 38.58
CA ASP A 441 -36.16 51.03 38.58
C ASP A 441 -34.69 50.72 38.84
N ASN A 442 -34.42 49.86 39.82
CA ASN A 442 -33.06 49.46 40.14
C ASN A 442 -32.41 48.64 39.02
N LEU A 443 -33.18 47.78 38.34
CA LEU A 443 -32.71 47.03 37.18
C LEU A 443 -32.37 47.98 36.02
N ILE A 444 -33.27 48.91 35.66
CA ILE A 444 -33.00 49.91 34.60
C ILE A 444 -31.71 50.69 34.90
N ASN A 445 -31.56 51.24 36.11
CA ASN A 445 -30.38 52.01 36.48
C ASN A 445 -29.09 51.19 36.40
N LYS A 446 -29.14 49.91 36.81
CA LYS A 446 -28.00 49.01 36.74
C LYS A 446 -27.67 48.59 35.32
N THR A 447 -28.68 48.36 34.48
CA THR A 447 -28.49 48.10 33.06
C THR A 447 -27.89 49.31 32.35
N LEU A 448 -28.37 50.53 32.61
CA LEU A 448 -27.79 51.75 32.04
C LEU A 448 -26.33 51.97 32.47
N ALA A 449 -26.01 51.71 33.75
CA ALA A 449 -24.63 51.79 34.23
C ALA A 449 -23.71 50.78 33.53
N TRP A 450 -24.19 49.56 33.28
CA TRP A 450 -23.46 48.56 32.52
C TRP A 450 -23.31 48.94 31.03
N GLU A 451 -24.35 49.49 30.41
CA GLU A 451 -24.30 49.97 29.02
C GLU A 451 -23.26 51.09 28.87
N ASP A 452 -23.16 52.00 29.86
CA ASP A 452 -22.17 53.07 29.87
C ASP A 452 -20.74 52.55 30.13
N GLU A 453 -20.56 51.56 31.00
CA GLU A 453 -19.26 50.93 31.27
C GLU A 453 -18.74 50.15 30.05
N LYS A 454 -19.61 49.36 29.40
CA LYS A 454 -19.24 48.50 28.27
C LYS A 454 -19.34 49.18 26.91
N LYS A 455 -19.92 50.39 26.86
CA LYS A 455 -20.21 51.15 25.62
C LYS A 455 -20.98 50.30 24.59
N LYS A 456 -21.87 49.43 25.06
CA LYS A 456 -22.68 48.51 24.27
C LYS A 456 -24.08 48.41 24.87
N LEU A 457 -25.12 48.32 24.04
CA LEU A 457 -26.49 48.12 24.49
C LEU A 457 -26.66 46.72 25.11
N PHE A 458 -27.41 46.64 26.21
CA PHE A 458 -27.74 45.36 26.83
C PHE A 458 -28.93 44.76 26.10
N LEU A 459 -28.66 43.76 25.26
CA LEU A 459 -29.67 43.00 24.54
C LEU A 459 -30.03 41.73 25.34
N TYR A 460 -31.33 41.53 25.52
CA TYR A 460 -31.97 40.34 26.06
C TYR A 460 -32.83 39.73 24.96
N ASP A 461 -32.46 38.55 24.45
CA ASP A 461 -33.11 37.88 23.31
C ASP A 461 -33.25 38.81 22.09
N GLY A 462 -32.20 39.57 21.78
CA GLY A 462 -32.14 40.49 20.64
C GLY A 462 -32.78 41.87 20.88
N VAL A 463 -33.52 42.07 21.99
CA VAL A 463 -34.20 43.33 22.31
C VAL A 463 -33.51 44.06 23.46
N ARG A 464 -33.45 45.40 23.42
CA ARG A 464 -32.84 46.17 24.51
C ARG A 464 -33.63 46.01 25.81
N LEU A 465 -32.97 45.55 26.88
CA LEU A 465 -33.62 45.26 28.16
C LEU A 465 -34.32 46.49 28.77
N VAL A 466 -33.72 47.66 28.65
CA VAL A 466 -34.32 48.91 29.18
C VAL A 466 -35.68 49.17 28.53
N SER A 467 -35.80 48.96 27.22
CA SER A 467 -37.07 49.14 26.50
C SER A 467 -38.14 48.16 26.98
N ILE A 468 -37.78 46.88 27.19
CA ILE A 468 -38.70 45.87 27.76
C ILE A 468 -39.23 46.32 29.12
N LEU A 469 -38.36 46.88 29.97
CA LEU A 469 -38.73 47.31 31.32
C LEU A 469 -39.54 48.62 31.33
N GLU A 470 -39.29 49.53 30.39
CA GLU A 470 -40.10 50.74 30.19
C GLU A 470 -41.50 50.40 29.69
N ASP A 471 -41.62 49.51 28.71
CA ASP A 471 -42.91 48.99 28.22
C ASP A 471 -43.67 48.25 29.33
N TYR A 472 -42.96 47.48 30.16
CA TYR A 472 -43.53 46.83 31.33
C TYR A 472 -44.09 47.84 32.34
N LYS A 473 -43.37 48.92 32.65
CA LYS A 473 -43.85 49.98 33.54
C LYS A 473 -45.13 50.61 33.02
N LEU A 474 -45.17 50.94 31.72
CA LEU A 474 -46.34 51.54 31.09
C LEU A 474 -47.55 50.59 31.16
N THR A 475 -47.35 49.32 30.78
CA THR A 475 -48.40 48.30 30.83
C THR A 475 -48.93 48.09 32.25
N ARG A 476 -48.06 48.13 33.26
CA ARG A 476 -48.46 47.99 34.66
C ARG A 476 -49.26 49.18 35.16
N GLN A 477 -48.86 50.41 34.81
CA GLN A 477 -49.63 51.62 35.13
C GLN A 477 -51.03 51.58 34.50
N GLN A 478 -51.14 51.17 33.24
CA GLN A 478 -52.44 50.99 32.57
C GLN A 478 -53.31 49.96 33.29
N LYS A 479 -52.74 48.81 33.67
CA LYS A 479 -53.47 47.79 34.45
C LYS A 479 -53.93 48.31 35.82
N ASP A 480 -53.11 49.09 36.51
CA ASP A 480 -53.47 49.67 37.81
C ASP A 480 -54.56 50.75 37.66
N GLU A 481 -54.49 51.57 36.62
CA GLU A 481 -55.51 52.56 36.27
C GLU A 481 -56.83 51.90 35.87
N GLU A 482 -56.80 50.82 35.08
CA GLU A 482 -57.98 50.02 34.76
C GLU A 482 -58.59 49.37 36.00
N LYS A 483 -57.77 48.79 36.88
CA LYS A 483 -58.23 48.27 38.19
C LYS A 483 -58.83 49.37 39.05
N LYS A 484 -58.29 50.60 38.99
CA LYS A 484 -58.85 51.77 39.69
C LYS A 484 -60.18 52.20 39.07
N ARG A 485 -60.27 52.32 37.74
CA ARG A 485 -61.51 52.63 37.02
C ARG A 485 -62.60 51.58 37.28
N TYR A 486 -62.24 50.30 37.29
CA TYR A 486 -63.17 49.22 37.62
C TYR A 486 -63.65 49.31 39.08
N LYS A 487 -62.75 49.60 40.03
CA LYS A 487 -63.13 49.85 41.43
C LYS A 487 -64.04 51.06 41.56
N ASP A 488 -63.79 52.13 40.82
CA ASP A 488 -64.59 53.36 40.88
C ASP A 488 -65.94 53.20 40.17
N GLN A 489 -66.02 52.44 39.07
CA GLN A 489 -67.29 51.98 38.48
C GLN A 489 -68.07 51.09 39.44
N LYS A 490 -67.40 50.12 40.09
CA LYS A 490 -68.03 49.28 41.12
C LYS A 490 -68.54 50.12 42.29
N LYS A 491 -67.79 51.12 42.75
CA LYS A 491 -68.25 52.08 43.77
C LYS A 491 -69.45 52.89 43.30
N HIS A 492 -69.47 53.37 42.05
CA HIS A 492 -70.63 54.07 41.50
C HIS A 492 -71.84 53.16 41.39
N GLN A 493 -71.66 51.90 41.00
CA GLN A 493 -72.71 50.90 40.95
C GLN A 493 -73.23 50.56 42.36
N ASP A 494 -72.34 50.40 43.33
CA ASP A 494 -72.67 50.21 44.76
C ASP A 494 -73.35 51.46 45.36
N LEU A 495 -72.95 52.68 44.96
CA LEU A 495 -73.60 53.94 45.35
C LEU A 495 -75.00 54.05 44.76
N LEU A 496 -75.20 53.66 43.49
CA LEU A 496 -76.52 53.58 42.86
C LEU A 496 -77.41 52.50 43.50
N LEU A 497 -76.82 51.37 43.90
CA LEU A 497 -77.50 50.33 44.68
C LEU A 497 -77.88 50.87 46.07
N THR A 498 -76.97 51.57 46.75
CA THR A 498 -77.20 52.19 48.06
C THR A 498 -78.24 53.33 47.98
N GLU A 499 -78.27 54.10 46.89
CA GLU A 499 -79.27 55.13 46.63
C GLU A 499 -80.64 54.52 46.32
N LYS A 500 -80.70 53.42 45.54
CA LYS A 500 -81.92 52.62 45.38
C LYS A 500 -82.40 52.01 46.69
N GLU A 501 -81.48 51.54 47.54
CA GLU A 501 -81.79 51.06 48.90
C GLU A 501 -82.21 52.20 49.85
N ALA A 502 -81.73 53.42 49.64
CA ALA A 502 -82.14 54.61 50.41
C ALA A 502 -83.51 55.17 49.96
N ILE A 503 -83.92 54.97 48.70
CA ILE A 503 -85.26 55.30 48.18
C ILE A 503 -86.32 54.34 48.75
N TYR A 504 -85.96 53.10 49.03
CA TYR A 504 -86.78 52.17 49.79
C TYR A 504 -86.49 52.34 51.30
N GLY A 505 -87.10 53.37 51.89
CA GLY A 505 -86.92 53.80 53.28
C GLY A 505 -86.58 52.70 54.30
N SER A 506 -85.57 53.03 55.11
CA SER A 506 -85.17 52.46 56.40
C SER A 506 -86.06 51.33 56.94
N LYS A 507 -85.54 50.10 56.93
CA LYS A 507 -85.99 49.08 57.90
C LYS A 507 -84.84 48.65 58.81
N PRO A 508 -85.06 48.57 60.13
CA PRO A 508 -83.99 48.35 61.09
C PRO A 508 -83.46 46.92 60.99
N SER A 509 -82.15 46.79 61.18
CA SER A 509 -81.48 45.54 61.51
C SER A 509 -82.19 44.81 62.67
N PRO A 510 -82.50 43.49 62.56
CA PRO A 510 -82.97 42.74 63.71
C PRO A 510 -81.78 42.34 64.57
N ARG A 511 -81.55 43.13 65.64
CA ARG A 511 -80.88 42.63 66.85
C ARG A 511 -81.70 41.44 67.39
N ARG A 512 -81.08 40.27 67.51
CA ARG A 512 -81.52 39.23 68.44
C ARG A 512 -80.48 39.02 69.55
N SER A 513 -80.86 39.55 70.71
CA SER A 513 -80.81 38.94 72.04
C SER A 513 -79.48 38.39 72.57
N ASN A 514 -78.84 39.20 73.41
CA ASN A 514 -78.00 38.74 74.51
C ASN A 514 -78.89 38.40 75.71
N SER A 515 -78.70 37.21 76.30
CA SER A 515 -78.88 36.95 77.74
C SER A 515 -78.63 35.46 78.01
N TYR A 516 -77.50 35.10 78.62
CA TYR A 516 -77.54 34.50 79.96
C TYR A 516 -76.28 34.87 80.75
N ARG A 517 -76.56 35.22 82.00
CA ARG A 517 -75.78 35.90 83.01
C ARG A 517 -75.03 34.86 83.84
N LYS A 518 -73.76 35.12 84.21
CA LYS A 518 -73.31 34.93 85.60
C LYS A 518 -72.14 35.88 85.92
N THR A 519 -72.42 36.68 86.93
CA THR A 519 -71.62 37.72 87.59
C THR A 519 -70.89 37.15 88.80
N ASN A 520 -69.65 37.59 89.01
CA ASN A 520 -69.08 38.11 90.26
C ASN A 520 -67.58 38.37 89.96
N GLY A 521 -67.00 39.57 90.04
CA GLY A 521 -67.38 40.79 90.73
C GLY A 521 -66.47 41.01 91.93
N TYR A 522 -65.28 41.59 91.72
CA TYR A 522 -64.64 42.48 92.68
C TYR A 522 -63.83 43.53 91.90
N ARG A 523 -64.21 44.80 92.10
CA ARG A 523 -63.48 45.99 91.63
C ARG A 523 -62.48 46.39 92.70
N THR A 524 -61.38 47.02 92.28
CA THR A 524 -60.94 48.35 92.77
C THR A 524 -59.84 48.90 91.86
N ASN A 525 -59.92 50.21 91.58
CA ASN A 525 -58.93 51.19 91.10
C ASN A 525 -57.49 50.73 90.85
N GLY A 526 -56.73 51.23 89.88
CA GLY A 526 -56.78 52.49 89.15
C GLY A 526 -55.33 52.84 88.74
N ASN A 527 -55.20 53.68 87.70
CA ASN A 527 -53.98 54.38 87.25
C ASN A 527 -52.71 53.58 86.87
N GLY A 528 -52.34 53.73 85.60
CA GLY A 528 -51.08 54.43 85.29
C GLY A 528 -49.89 53.59 84.82
N SER A 529 -49.24 54.14 83.79
CA SER A 529 -47.84 53.94 83.40
C SER A 529 -47.49 52.80 82.43
N MET A 530 -47.42 53.19 81.15
CA MET A 530 -46.24 53.16 80.26
C MET A 530 -45.11 52.13 80.45
N THR A 531 -44.53 51.81 79.28
CA THR A 531 -43.16 51.34 78.96
C THR A 531 -42.99 49.82 78.69
N PRO A 532 -41.87 49.37 78.10
CA PRO A 532 -41.52 49.57 76.70
C PRO A 532 -40.99 48.27 76.04
N THR A 533 -40.82 48.25 74.72
CA THR A 533 -39.85 47.37 74.06
C THR A 533 -38.44 47.67 74.54
N PRO A 534 -37.57 46.66 74.70
CA PRO A 534 -36.25 46.80 74.07
C PRO A 534 -35.72 45.52 73.42
N ARG A 535 -34.97 45.78 72.34
CA ARG A 535 -34.01 44.92 71.67
C ARG A 535 -32.94 44.42 72.66
N ARG A 536 -32.41 43.22 72.44
CA ARG A 536 -31.00 42.94 72.72
C ARG A 536 -30.43 41.90 71.75
N ASN A 537 -29.30 42.26 71.14
CA ASN A 537 -28.33 41.38 70.53
C ASN A 537 -27.67 40.49 71.59
N SER A 538 -27.34 39.24 71.28
CA SER A 538 -25.97 38.72 71.44
C SER A 538 -25.84 37.30 70.88
N ILE A 539 -24.85 37.12 70.01
CA ILE A 539 -23.79 36.11 70.02
C ILE A 539 -24.15 34.70 70.53
N GLY A 540 -23.93 33.73 69.65
CA GLY A 540 -23.61 32.35 70.04
C GLY A 540 -23.50 31.44 68.83
N SER A 541 -22.31 30.93 68.55
CA SER A 541 -22.04 29.49 68.45
C SER A 541 -20.69 29.21 67.79
N ALA A 542 -19.89 28.41 68.49
CA ALA A 542 -18.81 27.62 67.92
C ALA A 542 -18.98 26.19 68.43
N THR A 543 -19.03 25.22 67.51
CA THR A 543 -18.52 23.82 67.60
C THR A 543 -18.93 23.03 66.34
N PRO A 544 -18.20 21.96 65.96
CA PRO A 544 -17.81 21.70 64.57
C PRO A 544 -18.23 20.32 64.00
N GLU A 545 -17.99 20.18 62.69
CA GLU A 545 -17.79 19.00 61.81
C GLU A 545 -18.32 17.60 62.20
N LEU A 546 -19.00 16.92 61.26
CA LEU A 546 -18.47 15.77 60.49
C LEU A 546 -19.56 15.05 59.62
N LEU A 547 -19.14 14.77 58.37
CA LEU A 547 -19.38 13.55 57.56
C LEU A 547 -20.70 13.28 56.76
N THR A 548 -20.48 13.25 55.43
CA THR A 548 -21.04 12.37 54.37
C THR A 548 -22.50 12.49 53.90
N PRO A 549 -22.71 12.63 52.58
CA PRO A 549 -23.89 12.14 51.87
C PRO A 549 -23.55 10.92 50.99
N ARG A 550 -24.34 9.84 51.11
CA ARG A 550 -24.35 8.73 50.13
C ARG A 550 -25.75 8.56 49.54
N SER A 551 -25.74 8.69 48.22
CA SER A 551 -26.72 8.44 47.16
C SER A 551 -27.64 7.21 47.33
N TYR A 552 -28.90 7.26 46.87
CA TYR A 552 -29.33 6.81 45.52
C TYR A 552 -30.87 6.79 45.32
N SER A 553 -31.25 7.04 44.07
CA SER A 553 -32.43 6.51 43.33
C SER A 553 -33.79 7.22 43.40
N GLY A 554 -34.13 7.91 42.30
CA GLY A 554 -35.00 7.34 41.27
C GLY A 554 -36.51 7.58 41.40
N ARG A 555 -37.05 8.52 40.60
CA ARG A 555 -37.93 8.19 39.45
C ARG A 555 -38.33 9.47 38.69
N GLN A 556 -38.27 9.33 37.37
CA GLN A 556 -38.76 10.26 36.36
C GLN A 556 -40.24 10.58 36.58
N ASN A 557 -40.61 11.84 36.35
CA ASN A 557 -41.83 12.15 35.61
C ASN A 557 -41.56 13.39 34.77
N GLY A 558 -41.47 13.18 33.45
CA GLY A 558 -41.28 14.24 32.47
C GLY A 558 -42.53 15.09 32.36
N TYR A 559 -42.34 16.40 32.44
CA TYR A 559 -43.20 17.38 31.78
C TYR A 559 -42.28 18.42 31.16
N PHE A 560 -42.22 18.40 29.82
CA PHE A 560 -41.71 19.48 28.99
C PHE A 560 -42.35 20.79 29.46
N LYS A 561 -41.53 21.72 29.96
CA LYS A 561 -41.96 23.11 30.17
C LYS A 561 -41.35 23.91 29.04
N GLU A 562 -42.15 24.08 27.99
CA GLU A 562 -41.94 25.08 26.94
C GLU A 562 -41.59 26.43 27.60
N MET A 563 -40.40 26.94 27.32
CA MET A 563 -40.03 28.30 27.66
C MET A 563 -40.96 29.25 26.89
N ARG A 564 -41.80 29.95 27.65
CA ARG A 564 -42.70 30.98 27.15
C ARG A 564 -41.87 32.10 26.54
N ARG A 565 -41.70 32.08 25.21
CA ARG A 565 -41.25 33.23 24.42
C ARG A 565 -42.19 34.38 24.71
N LEU A 566 -41.67 35.54 25.12
CA LEU A 566 -42.40 36.80 25.06
C LEU A 566 -42.47 37.20 23.57
N SER A 567 -43.48 36.71 22.86
CA SER A 567 -43.75 37.10 21.48
C SER A 567 -45.00 37.96 21.43
N THR A 568 -44.85 39.16 20.88
CA THR A 568 -45.92 40.08 20.48
C THR A 568 -46.58 39.54 19.20
N ALA A 569 -47.85 39.13 19.32
CA ALA A 569 -48.67 38.72 18.18
C ALA A 569 -49.25 39.95 17.45
N PRO A 570 -49.26 39.99 16.10
CA PRO A 570 -50.07 40.93 15.34
C PRO A 570 -51.46 40.35 15.03
N LEU A 571 -52.49 41.19 15.10
CA LEU A 571 -53.89 40.86 14.87
C LEU A 571 -54.31 41.00 13.39
N ASN A 572 -55.03 39.96 12.94
CA ASN A 572 -56.13 39.91 11.97
C ASN A 572 -55.90 39.80 10.46
N PHE A 573 -56.39 38.64 9.97
CA PHE A 573 -56.78 38.26 8.61
C PHE A 573 -57.96 39.09 8.08
N VAL A 574 -57.95 39.35 6.76
CA VAL A 574 -59.16 39.45 5.92
C VAL A 574 -59.16 38.23 4.99
N ALA A 575 -60.23 37.45 5.05
CA ALA A 575 -60.48 36.32 4.18
C ALA A 575 -61.07 36.80 2.84
N ILE A 576 -60.55 36.26 1.73
CA ILE A 576 -61.31 36.07 0.50
C ILE A 576 -61.06 34.62 0.08
N THR A 577 -62.16 33.87 0.04
CA THR A 577 -62.28 32.55 -0.58
C THR A 577 -62.13 32.67 -2.09
N ASP A 578 -61.43 31.73 -2.73
CA ASP A 578 -62.08 30.93 -3.77
C ASP A 578 -61.29 29.65 -4.10
N THR A 579 -62.12 28.64 -4.33
CA THR A 579 -61.93 27.23 -4.67
C THR A 579 -61.18 26.98 -5.98
N ILE A 580 -60.49 25.82 -6.10
CA ILE A 580 -60.71 24.73 -7.10
C ILE A 580 -59.44 23.87 -7.33
N SER A 581 -59.57 22.60 -6.91
CA SER A 581 -59.25 21.32 -7.58
C SER A 581 -57.83 20.82 -7.92
N PHE A 582 -57.51 19.68 -7.27
CA PHE A 582 -57.22 18.32 -7.80
C PHE A 582 -56.03 17.96 -8.70
N SER A 583 -55.51 16.75 -8.38
CA SER A 583 -54.77 15.73 -9.15
C SER A 583 -53.25 15.92 -9.31
N SER A 584 -52.39 15.04 -8.79
CA SER A 584 -52.13 13.61 -9.13
C SER A 584 -51.65 13.44 -10.57
N VAL A 585 -50.48 12.80 -10.78
CA VAL A 585 -50.31 11.64 -11.68
C VAL A 585 -48.89 11.06 -11.55
N TYR A 586 -48.90 9.77 -11.24
CA TYR A 586 -47.86 8.76 -11.42
C TYR A 586 -48.05 8.14 -12.82
N GLY A 587 -46.98 7.74 -13.51
CA GLY A 587 -47.03 6.86 -14.69
C GLY A 587 -45.79 7.04 -15.58
N SER A 588 -44.85 6.10 -15.68
CA SER A 588 -44.86 4.77 -16.31
C SER A 588 -44.23 4.79 -17.73
N GLU A 589 -42.98 4.28 -17.82
CA GLU A 589 -42.37 3.39 -18.85
C GLU A 589 -42.49 3.73 -20.38
N PRO A 590 -41.78 3.06 -21.33
CA PRO A 590 -41.19 1.71 -21.30
C PRO A 590 -39.75 1.56 -21.88
N GLY A 591 -39.20 0.35 -21.73
CA GLY A 591 -37.85 -0.02 -22.15
C GLY A 591 -37.71 -0.75 -23.51
N SER A 592 -36.42 -1.09 -23.75
CA SER A 592 -35.87 -2.14 -24.64
C SER A 592 -35.89 -1.87 -26.16
N PRO A 593 -34.90 -2.37 -26.96
CA PRO A 593 -34.32 -3.73 -26.88
C PRO A 593 -32.79 -3.86 -27.06
N PRO A 594 -32.24 -5.11 -26.91
CA PRO A 594 -30.82 -5.42 -26.97
C PRO A 594 -30.39 -6.02 -28.33
N GLN A 595 -29.12 -5.81 -28.69
CA GLN A 595 -28.32 -6.59 -29.64
C GLN A 595 -26.88 -6.51 -29.08
N GLY A 596 -26.11 -7.59 -28.95
CA GLY A 596 -25.87 -8.64 -29.93
C GLY A 596 -24.39 -8.59 -30.23
#